data_AF-A0A1M7KKQ4-F1
#
_entry.id   AF-A0A1M7KKQ4-F1
#
_cell.length_a   1.000
_cell.length_b   1.000
_cell.length_c   1.000
_cell.angle_alpha   90.00
_cell.angle_beta   90.00
_cell.angle_gamma   90.00
#
_symmetry.space_group_name_H-M   'P 1'
#
loop_
_entity.id
_entity.type
_entity.pdbx_description
1 polymer ?
#
loop_
_entity_poly.entity_id
_entity_poly.type
_entity_poly.pdbx_seq_one_letter_code
_entity_poly.pdbx_strand_id
1 'polypeptide(L)'
;MDLPEKGITIDDEDEIINELVLCLRNMIENLPDKYKQAIILTELGGLTQKELAQKLGISISGAKSRVQRRRRMLKEKFFECCEFQFDRFGNVIEYQHKESSCKYC
;
A
#
# COMPACT_ATOMS: atom_id res chain seq x y z
N MET A 1 21.31 7.75 33.03
CA MET A 1 21.30 8.85 32.04
C MET A 1 20.30 8.41 30.99
N ASP A 2 19.04 8.59 31.35
CA ASP A 2 17.89 8.06 30.64
C ASP A 2 17.76 8.77 29.31
N LEU A 3 17.71 8.00 28.22
CA LEU A 3 17.38 8.51 26.90
C LEU A 3 15.93 9.02 26.93
N PRO A 4 15.64 10.25 26.49
CA PRO A 4 14.28 10.74 26.46
C PRO A 4 13.48 9.97 25.41
N GLU A 5 12.42 9.28 25.82
CA GLU A 5 11.37 8.82 24.92
C GLU A 5 10.71 10.05 24.30
N LYS A 6 11.07 10.36 23.05
CA LYS A 6 10.51 11.48 22.31
C LYS A 6 9.10 11.09 21.86
N GLY A 7 8.09 11.46 22.64
CA GLY A 7 6.69 11.25 22.30
C GLY A 7 6.32 11.99 21.01
N ILE A 8 5.64 11.30 20.09
CA ILE A 8 5.07 11.85 18.87
C ILE A 8 3.86 12.72 19.27
N THR A 9 3.76 13.95 18.76
CA THR A 9 2.58 14.81 19.00
C THR A 9 1.48 14.51 17.98
N ILE A 10 0.23 14.88 18.28
CA ILE A 10 -0.92 14.62 17.40
C ILE A 10 -0.73 15.27 16.01
N ASP A 11 -0.10 16.45 15.96
CA ASP A 11 0.18 17.15 14.70
C ASP A 11 1.26 16.43 13.87
N ASP A 12 2.25 15.81 14.51
CA ASP A 12 3.27 15.00 13.84
C ASP A 12 2.66 13.73 13.23
N GLU A 13 1.66 13.12 13.89
CA GLU A 13 1.00 11.90 13.41
C GLU A 13 0.20 12.15 12.13
N ASP A 14 -0.56 13.23 12.06
CA ASP A 14 -1.33 13.60 10.87
C ASP A 14 -0.42 13.96 9.68
N GLU A 15 0.71 14.62 9.92
CA GLU A 15 1.69 14.94 8.88
C GLU A 15 2.31 13.67 8.28
N ILE A 16 2.71 12.72 9.14
CA ILE A 16 3.21 11.40 8.72
C ILE A 16 2.15 10.61 7.94
N ILE A 17 0.90 10.59 8.42
CA ILE A 17 -0.20 9.90 7.73
C ILE A 17 -0.41 10.50 6.34
N ASN A 18 -0.40 11.82 6.21
CA ASN A 18 -0.59 12.49 4.92
C ASN A 18 0.54 12.14 3.94
N GLU A 19 1.80 12.13 4.38
CA GLU A 19 2.94 11.70 3.57
C GLU A 19 2.77 10.25 3.08
N LEU A 20 2.42 9.33 3.98
CA LEU A 20 2.19 7.93 3.64
C LEU A 20 1.03 7.74 2.66
N VAL A 21 -0.04 8.53 2.80
CA VAL A 21 -1.18 8.52 1.88
C VAL A 21 -0.76 8.98 0.48
N LEU A 22 0.08 10.01 0.37
CA LEU A 22 0.63 10.47 -0.90
C LEU A 22 1.49 9.39 -1.55
N CYS A 23 2.39 8.76 -0.78
CA CYS A 23 3.20 7.64 -1.24
C CYS A 23 2.35 6.51 -1.82
N LEU A 24 1.35 6.05 -1.05
CA LEU A 24 0.49 4.95 -1.44
C LEU A 24 -0.30 5.29 -2.71
N ARG A 25 -0.83 6.51 -2.80
CA ARG A 25 -1.52 6.99 -4.01
C ARG A 25 -0.60 6.93 -5.22
N ASN A 26 0.63 7.43 -5.12
CA ASN A 26 1.61 7.39 -6.20
C ASN A 26 1.95 5.95 -6.63
N MET A 27 2.08 5.03 -5.67
CA MET A 27 2.30 3.61 -5.97
C MET A 27 1.12 2.98 -6.73
N ILE A 28 -0.12 3.29 -6.33
CA ILE A 28 -1.35 2.83 -6.99
C ILE A 28 -1.42 3.39 -8.42
N GLU A 29 -1.10 4.67 -8.60
CA GLU A 29 -1.10 5.31 -9.92
C GLU A 29 -0.08 4.70 -10.88
N ASN A 30 1.01 4.15 -10.34
CA ASN A 30 2.05 3.46 -11.10
C ASN A 30 1.76 1.96 -11.34
N LEU A 31 0.55 1.48 -11.07
CA LEU A 31 0.11 0.13 -11.44
C LEU A 31 -0.52 0.12 -12.84
N PRO A 32 -0.37 -0.99 -13.60
CA PRO A 32 -1.14 -1.19 -14.82
C PRO A 32 -2.65 -1.10 -14.57
N ASP A 33 -3.40 -0.52 -15.51
CA ASP A 33 -4.80 -0.14 -15.35
C ASP A 33 -5.70 -1.23 -14.78
N LYS A 34 -5.54 -2.47 -15.26
CA LYS A 34 -6.35 -3.61 -14.80
C LYS A 34 -6.17 -3.93 -13.31
N TYR A 35 -5.00 -3.62 -12.74
CA TYR A 35 -4.68 -3.82 -11.33
C TYR A 35 -5.06 -2.59 -10.51
N LYS A 36 -4.80 -1.39 -11.04
CA LYS A 36 -5.25 -0.12 -10.46
C LYS A 36 -6.76 -0.10 -10.27
N GLN A 37 -7.54 -0.39 -11.32
CA GLN A 37 -9.00 -0.49 -11.26
C GLN A 37 -9.46 -1.51 -10.22
N ALA A 38 -8.76 -2.63 -10.09
CA ALA A 38 -9.10 -3.62 -9.08
C ALA A 38 -8.89 -3.10 -7.65
N ILE A 39 -7.91 -2.22 -7.38
CA ILE A 39 -7.76 -1.57 -6.05
C ILE A 39 -8.89 -0.58 -5.84
N ILE A 40 -9.06 0.33 -6.80
CA ILE A 40 -10.01 1.46 -6.69
C ILE A 40 -11.42 0.92 -6.47
N LEU A 41 -11.83 -0.11 -7.20
CA LEU A 41 -13.18 -0.63 -7.11
C LEU A 41 -13.39 -1.51 -5.86
N THR A 42 -12.38 -2.22 -5.35
CA THR A 42 -12.57 -3.11 -4.19
C THR A 42 -12.23 -2.45 -2.86
N GLU A 43 -10.97 -2.03 -2.62
CA GLU A 43 -10.56 -1.50 -1.31
C GLU A 43 -11.07 -0.08 -1.09
N LEU A 44 -11.02 0.76 -2.13
CA LEU A 44 -11.44 2.15 -2.01
C LEU A 44 -12.94 2.31 -2.30
N GLY A 45 -13.48 1.48 -3.18
CA GLY A 45 -14.87 1.53 -3.64
C GLY A 45 -15.81 0.52 -2.97
N GLY A 46 -15.29 -0.36 -2.11
CA GLY A 46 -16.08 -1.30 -1.30
C GLY A 46 -16.65 -2.50 -2.05
N LEU A 47 -16.38 -2.68 -3.35
CA LEU A 47 -16.91 -3.83 -4.09
C LEU A 47 -16.26 -5.14 -3.64
N THR A 48 -17.06 -6.20 -3.57
CA THR A 48 -16.57 -7.57 -3.47
C THR A 48 -15.90 -8.00 -4.77
N GLN A 49 -15.10 -9.07 -4.73
CA GLN A 49 -14.48 -9.63 -5.95
C GLN A 49 -15.52 -10.13 -6.98
N LYS A 50 -16.70 -10.54 -6.51
CA LYS A 50 -17.81 -10.98 -7.36
C LYS A 50 -18.45 -9.78 -8.08
N GLU A 51 -18.70 -8.69 -7.37
CA GLU A 51 -19.21 -7.46 -7.96
C GLU A 51 -18.19 -6.82 -8.91
N LEU A 52 -16.89 -6.89 -8.59
CA LEU A 52 -15.82 -6.50 -9.51
C LEU A 52 -15.89 -7.31 -10.81
N ALA A 53 -16.07 -8.63 -10.71
CA ALA A 53 -16.16 -9.51 -11.87
C ALA A 53 -17.35 -9.14 -12.76
N GLN A 54 -18.52 -8.92 -12.16
CA GLN A 54 -19.73 -8.49 -12.85
C GLN A 54 -19.54 -7.11 -13.51
N LYS A 55 -19.04 -6.13 -12.75
CA LYS A 55 -18.84 -4.76 -13.23
C LYS A 55 -17.86 -4.67 -14.41
N LEU A 56 -16.83 -5.51 -14.42
CA LEU A 56 -15.82 -5.53 -15.49
C LEU A 56 -16.11 -6.55 -16.60
N GLY A 57 -17.19 -7.32 -16.51
CA GLY A 57 -17.51 -8.36 -17.50
C GLY A 57 -16.45 -9.47 -17.59
N ILE A 58 -15.81 -9.82 -16.47
CA ILE A 58 -14.76 -10.86 -16.38
C ILE A 58 -15.19 -12.02 -15.50
N SER A 59 -14.46 -13.14 -15.58
CA SER A 59 -14.71 -14.27 -14.66
C SER A 59 -14.34 -13.92 -13.21
N ILE A 60 -14.97 -14.60 -12.26
CA ILE A 60 -14.61 -14.51 -10.82
C ILE A 60 -13.13 -14.88 -10.61
N SER A 61 -12.63 -15.90 -11.33
CA SER A 61 -11.21 -16.27 -11.29
C SER A 61 -10.29 -15.16 -11.83
N GLY A 62 -10.73 -14.44 -12.87
CA GLY A 62 -10.04 -13.28 -13.41
C GLY A 62 -9.99 -12.11 -12.42
N ALA A 63 -11.12 -11.80 -11.76
CA ALA A 63 -11.19 -10.79 -10.72
C ALA A 63 -10.26 -11.13 -9.53
N LYS A 64 -10.31 -12.39 -9.05
CA LYS A 64 -9.43 -12.89 -7.99
C LYS A 64 -7.95 -12.75 -8.36
N SER A 65 -7.58 -13.12 -9.60
CA SER A 65 -6.20 -12.98 -10.08
C SER A 65 -5.74 -11.52 -10.09
N ARG A 66 -6.59 -10.57 -10.52
CA ARG A 66 -6.28 -9.14 -10.48
C ARG A 66 -6.08 -8.63 -9.05
N VAL A 67 -6.95 -9.07 -8.13
CA VAL A 67 -6.86 -8.72 -6.70
C VAL A 67 -5.61 -9.28 -6.03
N GLN A 68 -5.20 -10.50 -6.35
CA GLN A 68 -3.96 -11.06 -5.82
C GLN A 68 -2.73 -10.38 -6.40
N ARG A 69 -2.68 -10.19 -7.72
CA ARG A 69 -1.52 -9.60 -8.38
C ARG A 69 -1.31 -8.14 -7.98
N ARG A 70 -2.36 -7.33 -7.82
CA ARG A 70 -2.19 -5.93 -7.39
C ARG A 70 -1.55 -5.81 -6.01
N ARG A 71 -1.88 -6.71 -5.06
CA ARG A 71 -1.26 -6.75 -3.73
C ARG A 71 0.23 -7.08 -3.81
N ARG A 72 0.60 -8.05 -4.66
CA ARG A 72 2.00 -8.37 -4.92
C ARG A 72 2.76 -7.19 -5.52
N MET A 73 2.17 -6.50 -6.50
CA MET A 73 2.81 -5.35 -7.14
C MET A 73 2.97 -4.15 -6.19
N LEU A 74 1.97 -3.88 -5.35
CA LEU A 74 2.13 -2.88 -4.29
C LEU A 74 3.25 -3.27 -3.32
N LYS A 75 3.27 -4.53 -2.88
CA LYS A 75 4.34 -5.05 -2.02
C LYS A 75 5.71 -4.82 -2.66
N GLU A 76 5.88 -5.17 -3.94
CA GLU A 76 7.12 -4.94 -4.69
C GLU A 76 7.49 -3.44 -4.71
N LYS A 77 6.56 -2.54 -4.99
CA LYS A 77 6.81 -1.08 -4.95
C LYS A 77 7.20 -0.56 -3.57
N PHE A 78 6.60 -1.09 -2.50
CA PHE A 78 7.02 -0.76 -1.13
C PHE A 78 8.47 -1.18 -0.88
N PHE A 79 8.84 -2.40 -1.27
CA PHE A 79 10.23 -2.88 -1.12
C PHE A 79 11.23 -2.21 -2.06
N GLU A 80 10.79 -1.57 -3.14
CA GLU A 80 11.65 -0.72 -3.96
C GLU A 80 12.04 0.57 -3.22
N CYS A 81 11.13 1.14 -2.42
CA CYS A 81 11.39 2.38 -1.70
C CYS A 81 11.96 2.20 -0.29
N CYS A 82 11.56 1.13 0.40
CA CYS A 82 11.86 0.95 1.80
C CYS A 82 12.38 -0.46 2.11
N GLU A 83 13.24 -0.54 3.11
CA GLU A 83 13.53 -1.77 3.82
C GLU A 83 12.60 -1.87 5.02
N PHE A 84 12.10 -3.08 5.28
CA PHE A 84 11.17 -3.35 6.36
C PHE A 84 11.72 -4.48 7.23
N GLN A 85 11.61 -4.31 8.54
CA GLN A 85 11.81 -5.38 9.50
C GLN A 85 10.46 -5.91 9.97
N PHE A 86 10.37 -7.23 10.06
CA PHE A 86 9.14 -7.92 10.42
C PHE A 86 9.32 -8.72 11.69
N ASP A 87 8.26 -8.80 12.50
CA ASP A 87 8.18 -9.75 13.59
C ASP A 87 7.93 -11.19 13.08
N ARG A 88 7.90 -12.15 14.00
CA ARG A 88 7.60 -13.56 13.73
C ARG A 88 6.17 -13.82 13.18
N PHE A 89 5.27 -12.84 13.28
CA PHE A 89 3.90 -12.89 12.78
C PHE A 89 3.73 -12.18 11.44
N GLY A 90 4.78 -11.50 10.94
CA GLY A 90 4.77 -10.75 9.69
C GLY A 90 4.29 -9.30 9.82
N ASN A 91 4.19 -8.76 11.04
CA ASN A 91 3.91 -7.35 11.27
C ASN A 91 5.18 -6.51 11.06
N VAL A 92 5.04 -5.32 10.51
CA VAL A 92 6.15 -4.36 10.38
C VAL A 92 6.48 -3.81 11.76
N ILE A 93 7.73 -3.95 12.20
CA ILE A 93 8.23 -3.32 13.43
C ILE A 93 9.01 -2.05 13.11
N GLU A 94 9.75 -2.05 12.01
CA GLU A 94 10.58 -0.93 11.59
C GLU A 94 10.58 -0.81 10.07
N TYR A 95 10.71 0.41 9.57
CA TYR A 95 10.95 0.69 8.16
C TYR A 95 12.00 1.79 7.99
N GLN A 96 12.79 1.71 6.92
CA GLN A 96 13.77 2.73 6.55
C GLN A 96 13.75 2.93 5.04
N HIS A 97 13.87 4.17 4.57
CA HIS A 97 13.98 4.45 3.15
C HIS A 97 15.34 3.99 2.61
N LYS A 98 15.36 3.33 1.44
CA LYS A 98 16.59 2.85 0.79
C LYS A 98 17.45 3.99 0.24
N GLU A 99 16.79 5.04 -0.21
CA GLU A 99 17.42 6.26 -0.73
C GLU A 99 16.75 7.47 -0.09
N SER A 100 17.44 8.61 -0.08
CA SER A 100 16.93 9.88 0.46
C SER A 100 15.68 10.41 -0.27
N SER A 101 15.32 9.84 -1.43
CA SER A 101 14.11 10.17 -2.17
C SER A 101 13.51 8.89 -2.74
N CYS A 102 12.30 8.53 -2.30
CA CYS A 102 11.58 7.43 -2.92
C CYS A 102 10.88 7.97 -4.16
N LYS A 103 10.90 7.28 -5.29
CA LYS A 103 10.16 7.74 -6.49
C LYS A 103 8.64 7.90 -6.28
N TYR A 104 8.11 7.39 -5.17
CA TYR A 104 6.70 7.50 -4.79
C TYR A 104 6.48 8.44 -3.59
N CYS A 105 7.53 8.75 -2.82
CA CYS A 105 7.60 9.70 -1.71
C CYS A 105 8.71 10.71 -2.04
#